data_AF-A0A645G8E9-F1
#
_entry.id   AF-A0A645G8E9-F1
#
_cell.length_a   1.000
_cell.length_b   1.000
_cell.length_c   1.000
_cell.angle_alpha   90.00
_cell.angle_beta   90.00
_cell.angle_gamma   90.00
#
_symmetry.space_group_name_H-M   'P 1'
#
loop_
_entity.id
_entity.type
_entity.pdbx_description
1 polymer ?
#
loop_
_entity_poly.entity_id
_entity_poly.type
_entity_poly.pdbx_seq_one_letter_code
_entity_poly.pdbx_strand_id
1 'polypeptide(L)'
;MPMVGNVADYDATLSQYATLAEDREHAVNAPVYSDLFMLGALGSRGLCTAPLCAEILASQMSDEPIPMDASTLAALNPNRLWVRKLLKGKAVK
;
A
#
# COMPACT_ATOMS: atom_id res chain seq x y z
N MET A 1 1.30 9.98 -7.08
CA MET A 1 1.59 9.96 -5.63
C MET A 1 2.77 9.05 -5.38
N PRO A 2 3.59 9.35 -4.36
CA PRO A 2 4.63 8.45 -3.86
C PRO A 2 4.09 7.05 -3.55
N MET A 3 5.01 6.09 -3.43
CA MET A 3 4.72 4.77 -2.88
C MET A 3 5.48 4.65 -1.56
N VAL A 4 4.75 4.45 -0.46
CA VAL A 4 5.30 4.41 0.90
C VAL A 4 4.61 3.31 1.70
N GLY A 5 5.39 2.43 2.32
CA GLY A 5 4.91 1.35 3.20
C GLY A 5 5.53 0.00 2.88
N ASN A 6 4.87 -1.08 3.28
CA ASN A 6 5.34 -2.45 3.02
C ASN A 6 5.43 -2.75 1.53
N VAL A 7 6.47 -3.49 1.14
CA VAL A 7 6.54 -4.06 -0.20
C VAL A 7 5.56 -5.22 -0.29
N ALA A 8 4.58 -5.08 -1.18
CA ALA A 8 3.53 -6.07 -1.37
C ALA A 8 4.03 -7.26 -2.20
N ASP A 9 3.59 -8.45 -1.82
CA ASP A 9 3.79 -9.67 -2.60
C ASP A 9 2.73 -9.72 -3.71
N TYR A 10 3.18 -9.60 -4.96
CA TYR A 10 2.30 -9.54 -6.12
C TYR A 10 1.49 -10.82 -6.32
N ASP A 11 2.15 -11.98 -6.34
CA ASP A 11 1.50 -13.26 -6.63
C ASP A 11 0.58 -13.67 -5.48
N ALA A 12 1.00 -13.44 -4.23
CA ALA A 12 0.14 -13.65 -3.06
C ALA A 12 -1.06 -12.70 -3.06
N THR A 13 -0.87 -11.43 -3.44
CA THR A 13 -1.98 -10.47 -3.55
C THR A 13 -3.01 -10.94 -4.58
N LEU A 14 -2.59 -11.38 -5.77
CA LEU A 14 -3.51 -11.84 -6.80
C LEU A 14 -4.28 -13.10 -6.40
N SER A 15 -3.62 -14.04 -5.75
CA SER A 15 -4.25 -15.30 -5.31
C SER A 15 -5.21 -15.08 -4.15
N GLN A 16 -4.80 -14.36 -3.10
CA GLN A 16 -5.61 -14.17 -1.90
C GLN A 16 -6.78 -13.20 -2.10
N TYR A 17 -6.65 -12.24 -3.02
CA TYR A 17 -7.71 -11.29 -3.35
C TYR A 17 -8.48 -11.62 -4.63
N ALA A 18 -8.39 -12.87 -5.11
CA ALA A 18 -9.10 -13.32 -6.31
C ALA A 18 -10.62 -13.08 -6.23
N THR A 19 -11.21 -13.29 -5.06
CA THR A 19 -12.65 -13.13 -4.79
C THR A 19 -12.98 -11.85 -4.01
N LEU A 20 -12.03 -10.91 -3.86
CA LEU A 20 -12.18 -9.71 -3.03
C LEU A 20 -13.36 -8.81 -3.45
N ALA A 21 -13.79 -8.87 -4.71
CA ALA A 21 -14.95 -8.12 -5.18
C ALA A 21 -16.27 -8.66 -4.62
N GLU A 22 -16.34 -9.96 -4.37
CA GLU A 22 -17.52 -10.71 -3.96
C GLU A 22 -17.59 -10.85 -2.44
N ASP A 23 -16.44 -11.06 -1.79
CA ASP A 23 -16.33 -11.23 -0.35
C ASP A 23 -15.29 -10.29 0.24
N ARG A 24 -15.77 -9.14 0.73
CA ARG A 24 -14.93 -8.12 1.37
C ARG A 24 -14.82 -8.30 2.87
N GLU A 25 -15.78 -8.97 3.49
CA GLU A 25 -15.82 -9.13 4.95
C GLU A 25 -14.76 -10.14 5.42
N HIS A 26 -14.46 -11.15 4.60
CA HIS A 26 -13.43 -12.16 4.90
C HIS A 26 -12.07 -11.85 4.23
N ALA A 27 -11.85 -10.60 3.80
CA ALA A 27 -10.59 -10.20 3.21
C ALA A 27 -9.44 -10.32 4.24
N VAL A 28 -8.40 -11.06 3.87
CA VAL A 28 -7.17 -11.17 4.66
C VAL A 28 -6.34 -9.89 4.60
N ASN A 29 -5.43 -9.72 5.56
CA ASN A 29 -4.45 -8.63 5.53
C ASN A 29 -3.63 -8.65 4.23
N ALA A 30 -3.21 -7.47 3.78
CA ALA A 30 -2.45 -7.32 2.54
C ALA A 30 -1.18 -8.20 2.57
N PRO A 31 -0.99 -9.09 1.58
CA PRO A 31 0.21 -9.91 1.50
C PRO A 31 1.44 -9.04 1.25
N VAL A 32 2.42 -9.15 2.14
CA VAL A 32 3.64 -8.34 2.14
C VAL A 32 4.84 -9.21 2.46
N TYR A 33 6.02 -8.77 2.02
CA TYR A 33 7.28 -9.33 2.47
C TYR A 33 7.59 -8.83 3.90
N SER A 34 7.92 -9.75 4.80
CA SER A 34 8.30 -9.43 6.18
C SER A 34 9.53 -8.52 6.20
N ASP A 35 9.49 -7.50 7.07
CA ASP A 35 10.57 -6.54 7.30
C ASP A 35 11.08 -5.81 6.05
N LEU A 36 10.28 -5.78 4.97
CA LEU A 36 10.62 -5.12 3.72
C LEU A 36 9.70 -3.94 3.44
N PHE A 37 10.31 -2.76 3.32
CA PHE A 37 9.62 -1.49 3.14
C PHE A 37 10.15 -0.74 1.93
N MET A 38 9.35 0.17 1.38
CA MET A 38 9.77 1.07 0.33
C MET A 38 9.29 2.50 0.55
N LEU A 39 10.12 3.46 0.13
CA LEU A 39 9.77 4.86 -0.06
C LEU A 39 10.31 5.27 -1.42
N GLY A 40 9.40 5.55 -2.37
CA GLY A 40 9.80 5.84 -3.74
C GLY A 40 8.71 6.48 -4.56
N ALA A 41 8.91 6.48 -5.88
CA ALA A 41 8.00 7.11 -6.85
C ALA A 41 7.68 8.59 -6.52
N LEU A 42 8.66 9.31 -5.97
CA LEU A 42 8.52 10.71 -5.56
C LEU A 42 8.36 11.69 -6.74
N GLY A 43 8.76 11.27 -7.95
CA GLY A 43 8.76 12.12 -9.14
C GLY A 43 9.63 13.37 -8.99
N SER A 44 9.28 14.45 -9.70
CA SER A 44 10.01 15.73 -9.64
C SER A 44 9.70 16.59 -8.41
N ARG A 45 8.81 16.12 -7.51
CA ARG A 45 8.39 16.84 -6.30
C ARG A 45 8.91 16.21 -5.01
N GLY A 46 9.96 15.38 -5.11
CA GLY A 46 10.52 14.66 -3.98
C GLY A 46 10.97 15.56 -2.83
N LEU A 47 11.55 16.74 -3.11
CA LEU A 47 11.95 17.69 -2.06
C LEU A 47 10.77 18.17 -1.19
N CYS A 48 9.55 18.19 -1.76
CA CYS A 48 8.34 18.57 -1.05
C CYS A 48 7.72 17.39 -0.29
N THR A 49 7.67 16.20 -0.92
CA THR A 49 6.95 15.06 -0.34
C THR A 49 7.81 14.15 0.54
N ALA A 50 9.13 14.12 0.35
CA ALA A 50 10.02 13.20 1.05
C ALA A 50 9.98 13.33 2.59
N PRO A 51 9.96 14.54 3.19
CA PRO A 51 9.96 14.66 4.66
C PRO A 51 8.75 13.98 5.31
N LEU A 52 7.54 14.25 4.81
CA LEU A 52 6.32 13.63 5.34
C LEU A 52 6.23 12.14 5.02
N CYS A 53 6.71 11.71 3.85
CA CYS A 53 6.77 10.28 3.50
C CYS A 53 7.75 9.51 4.40
N ALA A 54 8.87 10.13 4.78
CA ALA A 54 9.86 9.54 5.68
C ALA A 54 9.27 9.35 7.08
N GLU A 55 8.55 10.35 7.59
CA GLU A 55 7.84 10.26 8.87
C GLU A 55 6.79 9.14 8.85
N ILE A 56 5.93 9.11 7.82
CA ILE A 56 4.92 8.06 7.66
C ILE A 56 5.57 6.67 7.69
N LEU A 57 6.67 6.49 6.97
CA LEU A 57 7.34 5.19 6.91
C LEU A 57 8.01 4.84 8.25
N ALA A 58 8.69 5.80 8.88
CA ALA A 58 9.34 5.58 10.16
C ALA A 58 8.33 5.23 11.26
N SER A 59 7.22 5.97 11.36
CA SER A 59 6.16 5.65 12.32
C SER A 59 5.57 4.26 12.06
N GLN A 60 5.36 3.89 10.79
CA GLN A 60 4.88 2.55 10.44
C GLN A 60 5.86 1.44 10.83
N MET A 61 7.16 1.64 10.62
CA MET A 61 8.20 0.66 10.96
C MET A 61 8.39 0.49 12.47
N SER A 62 8.07 1.52 13.25
CA SER A 62 8.24 1.56 14.70
C SER A 62 6.96 1.24 15.48
N ASP A 63 5.87 0.86 14.81
CA ASP A 63 4.53 0.69 15.41
C ASP A 63 4.03 1.94 16.17
N GLU A 64 4.35 3.12 15.65
CA GLU A 64 3.96 4.41 16.20
C GLU A 64 2.73 5.01 15.47
N PRO A 65 2.04 5.99 16.08
CA PRO A 65 0.95 6.68 15.42
C PRO A 65 1.38 7.36 14.11
N ILE A 66 0.76 6.95 12.99
CA ILE A 66 1.07 7.50 11.67
C ILE A 66 0.35 8.85 11.47
N PRO A 67 1.04 9.93 11.07
CA PRO A 67 0.47 11.29 11.03
C PRO A 67 -0.34 11.57 9.75
N MET A 68 -1.29 10.70 9.43
CA MET A 68 -2.08 10.80 8.18
C MET A 68 -3.42 10.06 8.29
N ASP A 69 -4.41 10.50 7.53
CA ASP A 69 -5.69 9.80 7.46
C ASP A 69 -5.61 8.50 6.62
N ALA A 70 -6.51 7.56 6.90
CA ALA A 70 -6.52 6.24 6.28
C ALA A 70 -6.70 6.28 4.75
N SER A 71 -7.46 7.25 4.21
CA SER A 71 -7.71 7.33 2.77
C SER A 71 -6.46 7.82 2.03
N THR A 72 -5.73 8.77 2.60
CA THR A 72 -4.45 9.23 2.06
C THR A 72 -3.37 8.15 2.18
N LEU A 73 -3.32 7.41 3.29
CA LEU A 73 -2.43 6.25 3.44
C LEU A 73 -2.71 5.16 2.41
N ALA A 74 -3.99 4.84 2.16
CA ALA A 74 -4.37 3.89 1.11
C ALA A 74 -3.93 4.37 -0.30
N ALA A 75 -3.94 5.68 -0.54
CA ALA A 75 -3.47 6.27 -1.79
C ALA A 75 -1.93 6.32 -1.92
N LEU A 76 -1.19 6.22 -0.80
CA LEU A 76 0.28 6.09 -0.77
C LEU A 76 0.76 4.63 -0.81
N ASN A 77 -0.10 3.67 -0.45
CA ASN A 77 0.29 2.27 -0.35
C ASN A 77 0.84 1.71 -1.70
N PRO A 78 1.93 0.93 -1.69
CA PRO A 78 2.48 0.31 -2.90
C PRO A 78 1.50 -0.57 -3.68
N ASN A 79 0.59 -1.29 -3.02
CA ASN A 79 -0.33 -2.22 -3.68
C ASN A 79 -1.60 -1.56 -4.27
N ARG A 80 -1.78 -0.25 -4.07
CA ARG A 80 -3.05 0.46 -4.33
C ARG A 80 -3.61 0.27 -5.74
N LEU A 81 -2.75 0.10 -6.75
CA LEU A 81 -3.18 -0.04 -8.14
C LEU A 81 -3.82 -1.41 -8.39
N TRP A 82 -3.26 -2.45 -7.78
CA TRP A 82 -3.76 -3.82 -7.88
C TRP A 82 -5.05 -3.95 -7.07
N VAL A 83 -5.02 -3.57 -5.79
CA VAL A 83 -6.19 -3.65 -4.89
C VAL A 83 -7.37 -2.88 -5.46
N ARG A 84 -7.17 -1.70 -6.07
CA ARG A 84 -8.25 -0.93 -6.72
C ARG A 84 -8.89 -1.66 -7.90
N LYS A 85 -8.14 -2.48 -8.66
CA LYS A 85 -8.68 -3.32 -9.74
C LYS A 85 -9.40 -4.53 -9.14
N LEU A 86 -8.80 -5.19 -8.15
CA LEU A 86 -9.32 -6.39 -7.49
C LEU A 86 -10.64 -6.11 -6.74
N LEU A 87 -10.75 -4.98 -6.04
CA LEU A 87 -12.00 -4.51 -5.42
C LEU A 87 -13.15 -4.30 -6.40
N LYS A 88 -12.85 -4.18 -7.70
CA LYS A 88 -13.80 -4.02 -8.81
C LYS A 88 -13.95 -5.29 -9.65
N GLY A 89 -13.35 -6.41 -9.24
CA GLY A 89 -13.34 -7.67 -9.98
C GLY A 89 -12.61 -7.58 -11.32
N LYS A 90 -11.68 -6.63 -11.48
CA LYS A 90 -10.95 -6.43 -12.73
C LYS A 90 -9.59 -7.10 -12.69
N ALA A 91 -9.21 -7.71 -13.81
CA ALA A 91 -7.88 -8.32 -13.98
C ALA A 91 -6.74 -7.28 -13.84
N VAL A 92 -5.72 -7.66 -13.08
CA VAL A 92 -4.48 -6.89 -12.92
C VAL A 92 -3.53 -7.26 -14.07
N LYS A 93 -3.68 -6.57 -15.20
CA LYS A 93 -2.64 -6.48 -16.23
C LYS A 93 -1.53 -5.51 -15.81
#